data_AF-A0AAV2IUA8-F1
#
_entry.id   AF-A0AAV2IUA8-F1
#
_cell.length_a   1.000
_cell.length_b   1.000
_cell.length_c   1.000
_cell.angle_alpha   90.00
_cell.angle_beta   90.00
_cell.angle_gamma   90.00
#
_symmetry.space_group_name_H-M   'P 1'
#
loop_
_entity.id
_entity.type
_entity.pdbx_description
1 polymer ?
#
loop_
_entity_poly.entity_id
_entity_poly.type
_entity_poly.pdbx_seq_one_letter_code
_entity_poly.pdbx_strand_id
1 'polypeptide(L)' 'RNVALRQTASQSSEYRGEPKINASASNAVDGDTNPDFGKNSCTHTQPSAPPYPTWTVTFTHLYLISRFI' A
#
# COMPACT_ATOMS: atom_id res chain seq x y z
N ARG A 1 14.26 0.03 12.77
CA ARG A 1 13.00 0.80 12.97
C ARG A 1 12.29 0.89 11.63
N ASN A 2 11.00 0.58 11.56
CA ASN A 2 10.20 0.81 10.36
C ASN A 2 9.81 2.30 10.31
N VAL A 3 10.35 3.05 9.34
CA VAL A 3 10.04 4.47 9.14
C VAL A 3 8.88 4.70 8.16
N ALA A 4 8.40 3.64 7.50
CA ALA A 4 7.25 3.68 6.60
C ALA A 4 5.91 3.56 7.34
N LEU A 5 5.91 2.99 8.56
CA LEU A 5 4.71 2.79 9.37
C LEU A 5 3.90 4.10 9.50
N ARG A 6 2.64 4.05 9.07
CA ARG A 6 1.64 5.13 9.06
C ARG A 6 2.01 6.38 8.23
N GLN A 7 3.00 6.26 7.35
CA GLN A 7 3.29 7.32 6.38
C GLN A 7 2.19 7.38 5.33
N THR A 8 2.11 8.50 4.61
CA THR A 8 1.16 8.64 3.52
C THR A 8 1.57 7.76 2.35
N ALA A 9 0.66 6.88 1.92
CA ALA A 9 0.85 6.01 0.78
C ALA A 9 -0.19 6.30 -0.30
N SER A 10 0.23 6.19 -1.56
CA SER A 10 -0.61 6.37 -2.74
C SER A 10 -0.38 5.22 -3.72
N GLN A 11 -1.37 4.93 -4.54
CA GLN A 11 -1.24 3.98 -5.63
C GLN A 11 -1.91 4.52 -6.89
N SER A 12 -1.50 4.00 -8.04
CA SER A 12 -1.95 4.49 -9.34
C SER A 12 -3.46 4.30 -9.59
N SER A 13 -4.03 3.25 -9.00
CA SER A 13 -5.47 2.99 -8.96
C SER A 13 -5.80 2.10 -7.77
N GLU A 14 -7.06 2.09 -7.33
CA GLU A 14 -7.51 1.23 -6.25
C GLU A 14 -8.52 0.22 -6.79
N TYR A 15 -8.33 -1.06 -6.45
CA TYR A 15 -9.25 -2.13 -6.82
C TYR A 15 -10.62 -1.92 -6.16
N ARG A 16 -11.69 -2.01 -6.97
CA ARG A 16 -13.08 -1.83 -6.50
C ARG A 16 -14.02 -2.99 -6.88
N GLY A 17 -13.46 -4.17 -7.13
CA GLY A 17 -14.24 -5.32 -7.57
C GLY A 17 -15.07 -6.01 -6.48
N GLU A 18 -14.79 -5.75 -5.20
CA GLU A 18 -15.50 -6.35 -4.07
C GLU A 18 -15.94 -5.29 -3.04
N PRO A 19 -17.25 -5.14 -2.73
CA PRO A 19 -17.74 -4.06 -1.86
C PRO A 19 -17.24 -4.09 -0.41
N LYS A 20 -16.75 -5.23 0.07
CA LYS A 20 -16.31 -5.43 1.46
C LYS A 20 -14.79 -5.45 1.63
N ILE A 21 -14.06 -5.33 0.53
CA ILE A 21 -12.60 -5.35 0.54
C ILE A 21 -12.06 -3.92 0.50
N ASN A 22 -11.15 -3.63 1.42
CA ASN A 22 -10.34 -2.43 1.41
C ASN A 22 -8.99 -2.74 0.75
N ALA A 23 -8.75 -2.13 -0.41
CA ALA A 23 -7.52 -2.26 -1.19
C ALA A 23 -6.61 -1.02 -1.12
N SER A 24 -6.83 -0.14 -0.14
CA SER A 24 -6.16 1.15 -0.04
C SER A 24 -4.64 1.03 0.05
N ALA A 25 -3.92 1.97 -0.56
CA ALA A 25 -2.47 2.06 -0.51
C ALA A 25 -1.91 2.12 0.92
N SER A 26 -2.67 2.68 1.87
CA SER A 26 -2.27 2.80 3.28
C SER A 26 -2.07 1.46 3.97
N ASN A 27 -2.67 0.38 3.45
CA ASN A 27 -2.57 -0.94 4.05
C ASN A 27 -1.11 -1.46 4.05
N ALA A 28 -0.30 -1.15 3.03
CA ALA A 28 1.13 -1.53 3.02
C ALA A 28 2.00 -0.80 4.09
N VAL A 29 1.42 0.15 4.83
CA VAL A 29 2.08 0.91 5.90
C VAL A 29 1.28 0.90 7.20
N ASP A 30 0.30 0.01 7.36
CA ASP A 30 -0.57 -0.05 8.55
C ASP A 30 0.08 -0.79 9.74
N GLY A 31 1.09 -1.62 9.47
CA GLY A 31 1.83 -2.41 10.47
C GLY A 31 1.36 -3.85 10.64
N ASP A 32 0.36 -4.29 9.87
CA ASP A 32 -0.05 -5.69 9.76
C ASP A 32 0.57 -6.29 8.48
N THR A 33 1.16 -7.47 8.63
CA THR A 33 1.88 -8.18 7.56
C THR A 33 1.09 -9.39 7.06
N ASN A 34 -0.19 -9.47 7.39
CA ASN A 34 -1.05 -10.56 6.94
C ASN A 34 -1.18 -10.55 5.41
N PRO A 35 -0.76 -11.63 4.71
CA PRO A 35 -0.79 -11.67 3.25
C PRO A 35 -2.17 -12.00 2.67
N ASP A 36 -3.17 -12.34 3.51
CA ASP A 36 -4.52 -12.65 3.05
C ASP A 36 -5.28 -11.35 2.70
N PHE A 37 -5.49 -11.12 1.41
CA PHE A 37 -6.22 -9.96 0.88
C PHE A 37 -7.61 -9.78 1.52
N GLY A 38 -8.28 -10.89 1.88
CA GLY A 38 -9.58 -10.88 2.56
C GLY A 38 -9.55 -10.31 3.98
N LYS A 39 -8.36 -10.05 4.54
CA LYS A 39 -8.17 -9.47 5.88
C LYS A 39 -8.05 -7.95 5.89
N ASN A 40 -8.23 -7.29 4.74
CA ASN A 40 -8.26 -5.83 4.63
C ASN A 40 -6.97 -5.10 5.04
N SER A 41 -5.82 -5.76 4.90
CA SER A 41 -4.49 -5.21 5.21
C SER A 41 -3.49 -5.36 4.04
N CYS A 42 -4.01 -5.59 2.83
CA CYS A 42 -3.22 -5.59 1.60
C CYS A 42 -3.64 -4.44 0.68
N THR A 43 -2.72 -3.98 -0.18
CA THR A 43 -3.03 -3.02 -1.26
C THR A 43 -3.40 -3.79 -2.53
N HIS A 44 -4.18 -3.18 -3.43
CA HIS A 44 -4.45 -3.78 -4.74
C HIS A 44 -4.83 -2.70 -5.75
N THR A 45 -4.16 -2.71 -6.91
CA THR A 45 -4.45 -1.81 -8.03
C THR A 45 -5.51 -2.40 -8.96
N GLN A 46 -6.20 -1.59 -9.75
CA GLN A 46 -7.19 -2.09 -10.69
C GLN A 46 -6.50 -2.84 -11.85
N PRO A 47 -6.90 -4.08 -12.19
CA PRO A 47 -6.25 -4.85 -13.27
C PRO A 47 -6.32 -4.19 -14.66
N SER A 48 -7.33 -3.36 -14.90
CA SER A 48 -7.62 -2.79 -16.21
C SER A 48 -7.06 -1.38 -16.45
N ALA A 49 -6.55 -0.70 -15.42
CA ALA A 49 -5.90 0.62 -15.59
C ALA A 49 -5.24 1.11 -14.28
N PRO A 50 -4.12 1.84 -14.36
CA PRO A 50 -3.31 2.12 -15.55
C PRO A 50 -2.39 0.92 -15.93
N PRO A 51 -1.81 0.89 -17.14
CA PRO A 51 -0.95 -0.22 -17.61
C PRO A 51 0.33 -0.41 -16.78
N TYR A 52 0.74 0.61 -16.04
CA TYR A 52 1.90 0.58 -15.15
C TYR A 52 1.41 0.81 -13.71
N PRO A 53 1.05 -0.25 -12.97
CA PRO A 53 0.62 -0.11 -11.60
C PRO A 53 1.79 0.39 -10.74
N THR A 54 1.56 1.42 -9.94
CA THR A 54 2.56 1.95 -9.01
C THR A 54 1.98 2.09 -7.63
N TRP A 55 2.85 1.94 -6.64
CA TRP A 55 2.59 2.28 -5.25
C TRP A 55 3.76 3.11 -4.74
N THR A 56 3.48 4.18 -4.01
CA THR A 56 4.48 5.09 -3.47
C THR A 56 4.16 5.41 -2.02
N VAL A 57 5.22 5.60 -1.23
CA VAL A 57 5.13 6.13 0.13
C VAL A 57 5.90 7.45 0.19
N THR A 58 5.24 8.45 0.77
CA THR A 58 5.81 9.79 0.93
C THR A 58 6.30 9.94 2.36
N PHE A 59 7.59 10.26 2.50
CA PHE A 59 8.18 10.56 3.79
C PHE A 59 8.20 12.07 4.07
N THR A 60 7.75 12.46 5.26
CA THR A 60 7.80 13.87 5.73
C THR A 60 9.21 14.36 6.02
N HIS A 61 10.16 13.43 6.20
CA HIS A 61 11.56 13.71 6.50
C HIS A 61 12.45 12.88 5.58
N LEU A 62 13.67 13.34 5.36
CA LEU A 62 14.69 12.54 4.69
C LEU A 62 15.17 11.42 5.62
N TYR A 63 15.13 10.20 5.11
CA TYR A 63 15.63 9.02 5.81
C TYR A 63 16.72 8.36 4.98
N LEU A 64 17.80 7.95 5.66
CA LEU A 64 18.71 6.97 5.09
C LEU A 64 18.05 5.59 5.19
N ILE A 65 17.56 5.07 4.08
CA ILE A 65 16.97 3.73 4.02
C ILE A 65 18.09 2.70 3.82
N SER A 66 18.32 1.87 4.83
CA SER A 66 19.33 0.80 4.77
C SER A 66 18.74 -0.56 4.39
N ARG A 67 17.41 -0.74 4.45
CA ARG A 67 16.73 -1.99 4.15
C ARG A 67 15.27 -1.75 3.77
N PHE A 68 14.80 -2.48 2.76
CA PHE A 68 13.39 -2.74 2.44
C PHE A 68 13.24 -4.26 2.31
N ILE A 69 12.07 -4.80 2.66
CA ILE A 69 11.79 -6.25 2.69
C ILE A 69 10.46 -6.49 2.01
#